data_AF-A0A9D7N9R6-F1
#
_entry.id   AF-A0A9D7N9R6-F1
#
_cell.length_a   1.000
_cell.length_b   1.000
_cell.length_c   1.000
_cell.angle_alpha   90.00
_cell.angle_beta   90.00
_cell.angle_gamma   90.00
#
_symmetry.space_group_name_H-M   'P 1'
#
loop_
_entity.id
_entity.type
_entity.pdbx_description
1 polymer ?
#
loop_
_entity_poly.entity_id
_entity_poly.type
_entity_poly.pdbx_seq_one_letter_code
_entity_poly.pdbx_strand_id
1 'polypeptide(L)'
;METALERLGGAYTALAAEMLSRWPVLDDPFHPDFASTLAAERASIEHYLETSPTVRRYEEADDEVSAMGSTDLSLRLELSLLRRLDDAFETRELAVRLHARGGPEWEHYLALRRCEGAP
;
A
#
# COMPACT_ATOMS: atom_id res chain seq x y z
N MET A 1 -16.58 6.83 16.43
CA MET A 1 -16.87 6.41 15.05
C MET A 1 -15.68 5.58 14.62
N GLU A 2 -15.89 4.29 14.39
CA GLU A 2 -14.81 3.37 13.99
C GLU A 2 -14.42 3.62 12.53
N THR A 3 -13.12 3.60 12.24
CA THR A 3 -12.57 3.75 10.89
C THR A 3 -12.63 2.43 10.10
N ALA A 4 -12.50 2.49 8.78
CA ALA A 4 -12.45 1.28 7.94
C ALA A 4 -11.26 0.37 8.30
N LEU A 5 -10.11 0.96 8.65
CA LEU A 5 -8.93 0.21 9.10
C LEU A 5 -9.14 -0.48 10.46
N GLU A 6 -9.80 0.20 11.40
CA GLU A 6 -10.16 -0.42 12.69
C GLU A 6 -11.15 -1.58 12.50
N ARG A 7 -12.15 -1.42 11.62
CA ARG A 7 -13.08 -2.50 11.25
C ARG A 7 -12.36 -3.69 10.63
N LEU A 8 -11.46 -3.45 9.67
CA LEU A 8 -10.66 -4.51 9.04
C LEU A 8 -9.80 -5.25 10.07
N GLY A 9 -9.11 -4.52 10.94
CA GLY A 9 -8.30 -5.11 12.01
C GLY A 9 -9.14 -5.93 13.00
N GLY A 10 -10.32 -5.44 13.37
CA GLY A 10 -11.27 -6.17 14.21
C GLY A 10 -11.80 -7.45 13.54
N ALA A 11 -12.20 -7.37 12.27
CA ALA A 11 -12.66 -8.50 11.48
C ALA A 11 -11.56 -9.56 11.30
N TYR A 12 -10.33 -9.13 11.00
CA TYR A 12 -9.16 -10.00 10.92
C TYR A 12 -8.90 -10.70 12.26
N THR A 13 -8.91 -9.97 13.37
CA THR A 13 -8.67 -10.54 14.71
C THR A 13 -9.73 -11.58 15.06
N ALA A 14 -11.00 -11.31 14.74
CA ALA A 14 -12.09 -12.26 14.95
C ALA A 14 -11.94 -13.51 14.08
N LEU A 15 -11.59 -13.35 12.80
CA LEU A 15 -11.34 -14.45 11.88
C LEU A 15 -10.16 -15.33 12.33
N ALA A 16 -9.04 -14.71 12.68
CA ALA A 16 -7.85 -15.40 13.17
C ALA A 16 -8.15 -16.17 14.46
N ALA A 17 -8.82 -15.54 15.43
CA ALA A 17 -9.21 -16.21 16.67
C ALA A 17 -10.08 -17.45 16.41
N GLU A 18 -11.04 -17.33 15.49
CA GLU A 18 -11.90 -18.46 15.13
C GLU A 18 -11.16 -19.57 14.38
N MET A 19 -10.28 -19.24 13.44
CA MET A 19 -9.49 -20.23 12.70
C MET A 19 -8.51 -20.94 13.63
N LEU A 20 -7.76 -20.20 14.44
CA LEU A 20 -6.76 -20.75 15.35
C LEU A 20 -7.38 -21.51 16.52
N SER A 21 -8.66 -21.25 16.87
CA SER A 21 -9.39 -22.09 17.82
C SER A 21 -9.67 -23.50 17.28
N ARG A 22 -9.75 -23.65 15.94
CA ARG A 22 -10.02 -24.93 15.25
C ARG A 22 -8.75 -25.62 14.80
N TRP A 23 -7.80 -24.86 14.28
CA TRP A 23 -6.52 -25.35 13.78
C TRP A 23 -5.37 -24.49 14.33
N PRO A 24 -4.98 -24.68 15.61
CA PRO A 24 -3.98 -23.84 16.27
C PRO A 24 -2.63 -23.83 15.57
N VAL A 25 -2.25 -24.97 14.97
CA VAL A 25 -0.96 -25.12 14.28
C VAL A 25 -0.82 -24.22 13.05
N LEU A 26 -1.91 -23.64 12.52
CA LEU A 26 -1.85 -22.74 11.37
C LEU A 26 -1.20 -21.38 11.69
N ASP A 27 -0.96 -21.05 12.96
CA ASP A 27 -0.28 -19.82 13.37
C ASP A 27 1.23 -19.82 13.02
N ASP A 28 1.84 -21.02 12.96
CA ASP A 28 3.27 -21.17 12.69
C ASP A 28 3.52 -22.12 11.50
N PRO A 29 3.92 -21.59 10.32
CA PRO A 29 4.21 -22.41 9.14
C PRO A 29 5.42 -23.34 9.32
N PHE A 30 6.24 -23.13 10.35
CA PHE A 30 7.38 -23.99 10.69
C PHE A 30 7.05 -25.04 11.74
N HIS A 31 5.80 -25.08 12.24
CA HIS A 31 5.36 -26.10 13.18
C HIS A 31 5.48 -27.50 12.54
N PRO A 32 6.01 -28.51 13.25
CA PRO A 32 6.19 -29.86 12.68
C PRO A 32 4.92 -30.47 12.09
N ASP A 33 3.76 -30.14 12.68
CA ASP A 33 2.45 -30.63 12.25
C ASP A 33 1.72 -29.72 11.25
N PHE A 34 2.30 -28.57 10.86
CA PHE A 34 1.62 -27.61 9.97
C PHE A 34 1.18 -28.27 8.66
N ALA A 35 2.13 -28.92 7.97
CA ALA A 35 1.88 -29.52 6.67
C ALA A 35 0.91 -30.71 6.76
N SER A 36 1.00 -31.52 7.83
CA SER A 36 0.14 -32.68 8.02
C SER A 36 -1.30 -32.25 8.35
N THR A 37 -1.47 -31.26 9.23
CA THR A 37 -2.79 -30.68 9.53
C THR A 37 -3.40 -30.02 8.31
N LEU A 38 -2.62 -29.23 7.56
CA LEU A 38 -3.15 -28.57 6.35
C LEU A 38 -3.62 -29.60 5.31
N ALA A 39 -2.89 -30.69 5.12
CA ALA A 39 -3.28 -31.75 4.20
C ALA A 39 -4.52 -32.52 4.68
N ALA A 40 -4.60 -32.84 5.97
CA ALA A 40 -5.71 -33.60 6.55
C ALA A 40 -7.01 -32.78 6.61
N GLU A 41 -6.91 -31.50 6.96
CA GLU A 41 -8.07 -30.62 7.21
C GLU A 41 -8.41 -29.73 6.01
N ARG A 42 -7.75 -29.90 4.86
CA ARG A 42 -7.92 -29.05 3.67
C ARG A 42 -9.39 -28.78 3.33
N ALA A 43 -10.19 -29.85 3.25
CA ALA A 43 -11.61 -29.73 2.89
C ALA A 43 -12.43 -28.98 3.97
N SER A 44 -12.12 -29.21 5.26
CA SER A 44 -12.75 -28.51 6.38
C SER A 44 -12.40 -27.02 6.38
N ILE A 45 -11.13 -26.70 6.09
CA ILE A 45 -10.62 -25.33 6.00
C ILE A 45 -11.27 -24.62 4.81
N GLU A 46 -11.29 -25.24 3.63
CA GLU A 46 -11.95 -24.69 2.44
C GLU A 46 -13.44 -24.42 2.70
N HIS A 47 -14.15 -25.41 3.27
CA HIS A 47 -15.56 -25.24 3.61
C HIS A 47 -15.79 -24.09 4.61
N TYR A 48 -14.91 -23.95 5.61
CA TYR A 48 -14.98 -22.84 6.56
C TYR A 48 -14.75 -21.50 5.86
N LEU A 49 -13.75 -21.40 4.98
CA LEU A 49 -13.47 -20.20 4.21
C LEU A 49 -14.65 -19.79 3.33
N GLU A 50 -15.34 -20.75 2.73
CA GLU A 50 -16.50 -20.49 1.86
C GLU A 50 -17.78 -20.09 2.60
N THR A 51 -17.97 -20.59 3.84
CA THR A 51 -19.27 -20.50 4.52
C THR A 51 -19.27 -19.62 5.78
N SER A 52 -18.10 -19.31 6.32
CA SER A 52 -17.98 -18.57 7.57
C SER A 52 -18.47 -17.12 7.43
N PRO A 53 -19.43 -16.69 8.26
CA PRO A 53 -19.81 -15.27 8.33
C PRO A 53 -18.63 -14.37 8.70
N THR A 54 -17.64 -14.88 9.43
CA THR A 54 -16.48 -14.11 9.89
C THR A 54 -15.50 -13.87 8.74
N VAL A 55 -15.40 -14.80 7.79
CA VAL A 55 -14.64 -14.60 6.53
C VAL A 55 -15.32 -13.52 5.69
N ARG A 56 -16.64 -13.62 5.48
CA ARG A 56 -17.38 -12.61 4.72
C ARG A 56 -17.24 -11.20 5.32
N ARG A 57 -17.28 -11.05 6.65
CA ARG A 57 -17.05 -9.75 7.30
C ARG A 57 -15.64 -9.21 7.08
N TYR A 58 -14.65 -10.09 7.06
CA TYR A 58 -13.27 -9.71 6.75
C TYR A 58 -13.16 -9.24 5.30
N GLU A 59 -13.72 -9.99 4.35
CA GLU A 59 -13.75 -9.63 2.92
C GLU A 59 -14.46 -8.29 2.68
N GLU A 60 -15.64 -8.07 3.28
CA GLU A 60 -16.37 -6.81 3.18
C GLU A 60 -15.56 -5.61 3.72
N ALA A 61 -14.83 -5.79 4.82
CA ALA A 61 -13.98 -4.75 5.37
C ALA A 61 -12.70 -4.52 4.55
N ASP A 62 -12.15 -5.58 3.95
CA ASP A 62 -10.98 -5.50 3.06
C ASP A 62 -11.33 -4.79 1.76
N ASP A 63 -12.49 -5.10 1.16
CA ASP A 63 -13.03 -4.41 -0.01
C ASP A 63 -13.21 -2.91 0.24
N GLU A 64 -13.71 -2.52 1.41
CA GLU A 64 -13.86 -1.11 1.80
C GLU A 64 -12.50 -0.39 1.82
N VAL A 65 -11.51 -0.97 2.50
CA VAL A 65 -10.15 -0.40 2.60
C VAL A 65 -9.47 -0.37 1.22
N SER A 66 -9.64 -1.41 0.42
CA SER A 66 -9.08 -1.52 -0.93
C SER A 66 -9.68 -0.48 -1.89
N ALA A 67 -10.99 -0.21 -1.80
CA ALA A 67 -11.66 0.83 -2.57
C ALA A 67 -11.13 2.23 -2.18
N MET A 68 -10.93 2.48 -0.88
CA MET A 68 -10.34 3.72 -0.39
C MET A 68 -8.90 3.89 -0.88
N GLY A 69 -8.09 2.83 -0.80
CA GLY A 69 -6.71 2.83 -1.29
C GLY A 69 -6.60 3.09 -2.79
N SER A 70 -7.50 2.49 -3.58
CA SER A 70 -7.57 2.72 -5.03
C SER A 70 -7.93 4.17 -5.37
N THR A 71 -8.83 4.78 -4.58
CA THR A 71 -9.21 6.19 -4.73
C THR A 71 -8.06 7.13 -4.36
N ASP A 72 -7.40 6.91 -3.23
CA ASP A 72 -6.23 7.69 -2.81
C ASP A 72 -5.11 7.62 -3.84
N LEU A 73 -4.79 6.43 -4.36
CA LEU A 73 -3.77 6.27 -5.39
C LEU A 73 -4.13 7.05 -6.67
N SER A 74 -5.38 6.97 -7.12
CA SER A 74 -5.84 7.67 -8.32
C SER A 74 -5.73 9.19 -8.14
N LEU A 75 -6.17 9.72 -7.01
CA LEU A 75 -6.04 11.15 -6.69
C LEU A 75 -4.59 11.60 -6.59
N ARG A 76 -3.70 10.76 -6.03
CA ARG A 76 -2.26 11.06 -5.99
C ARG A 76 -1.64 11.09 -7.38
N LEU A 77 -2.04 10.20 -8.27
CA LEU A 77 -1.59 10.20 -9.65
C LEU A 77 -2.03 11.47 -10.38
N GLU A 78 -3.30 11.86 -10.26
CA GLU A 78 -3.81 13.12 -10.82
C GLU A 78 -3.05 14.33 -10.28
N LEU A 79 -2.87 14.39 -8.95
CA LEU A 79 -2.15 15.48 -8.29
C LEU A 79 -0.66 15.51 -8.67
N SER A 80 -0.05 14.36 -8.96
CA SER A 80 1.37 14.28 -9.34
C SER A 80 1.68 15.09 -10.60
N LEU A 81 0.74 15.14 -11.55
CA LEU A 81 0.89 15.93 -12.78
C LEU A 81 0.87 17.42 -12.49
N LEU A 82 -0.07 17.86 -11.65
CA LEU A 82 -0.17 19.25 -11.23
C LEU A 82 1.05 19.70 -10.44
N ARG A 83 1.53 18.86 -9.51
CA ARG A 83 2.76 19.12 -8.75
C ARG A 83 3.98 19.24 -9.65
N ARG A 84 4.13 18.34 -10.63
CA ARG A 84 5.24 18.44 -11.61
C ARG A 84 5.22 19.74 -12.40
N LEU A 85 4.02 20.25 -12.75
CA LEU A 85 3.90 21.53 -13.43
C LEU A 85 4.29 22.68 -12.51
N ASP A 86 3.80 22.68 -11.27
CA ASP A 86 4.12 23.68 -10.26
C ASP A 86 5.63 23.72 -9.98
N ASP A 87 6.23 22.56 -9.70
CA ASP A 87 7.67 22.39 -9.52
C ASP A 87 8.46 22.91 -10.73
N ALA A 88 7.97 22.68 -11.95
CA ALA A 88 8.61 23.17 -13.16
C ALA A 88 8.53 24.69 -13.31
N PHE A 89 7.40 25.31 -12.93
CA PHE A 89 7.25 26.77 -12.90
C PHE A 89 8.18 27.39 -11.87
N GLU A 90 8.17 26.89 -10.63
CA GLU A 90 9.04 27.36 -9.56
C GLU A 90 10.53 27.23 -9.93
N THR A 91 10.91 26.07 -10.47
CA THR A 91 12.28 25.80 -10.94
C THR A 91 12.68 26.78 -12.05
N ARG A 92 11.78 27.07 -12.99
CA ARG A 92 12.05 28.02 -14.08
C ARG A 92 12.27 29.42 -13.53
N GLU A 93 11.45 29.88 -12.61
CA GLU A 93 11.64 31.20 -12.00
C GLU A 93 12.94 31.31 -11.21
N LEU A 94 13.26 30.27 -10.43
CA LEU A 94 14.52 30.20 -9.69
C LEU A 94 15.71 30.24 -10.65
N ALA A 95 15.65 29.51 -11.76
CA ALA A 95 16.69 29.52 -12.79
C ALA A 95 16.85 30.90 -13.43
N VAL A 96 15.76 31.64 -13.70
CA VAL A 96 15.83 33.02 -14.21
C VAL A 96 16.53 33.95 -13.22
N ARG A 97 16.16 33.86 -11.93
CA ARG A 97 16.80 34.66 -10.87
C ARG A 97 18.28 34.31 -10.69
N LEU A 98 18.62 33.02 -10.76
CA LEU A 98 19.99 32.54 -10.67
C LEU A 98 20.84 33.01 -11.85
N HIS A 99 20.30 32.93 -13.07
CA HIS A 99 20.93 33.43 -14.28
C HIS A 99 21.20 34.94 -14.20
N ALA A 100 20.23 35.72 -13.72
CA ALA A 100 20.39 37.17 -13.55
C ALA A 100 21.49 37.54 -12.54
N ARG A 101 21.71 36.70 -11.52
CA ARG A 101 22.82 36.85 -10.55
C ARG A 101 24.16 36.41 -11.15
N GLY A 102 24.15 35.39 -12.01
CA GLY A 102 25.35 34.81 -12.60
C GLY A 102 26.25 34.13 -11.57
N GLY A 103 27.51 33.88 -11.96
CA GLY A 103 28.55 33.37 -11.06
C GLY A 103 28.67 31.84 -11.01
N PRO A 104 29.51 31.31 -10.09
CA PRO A 104 29.80 29.89 -9.97
C PRO A 104 28.56 29.00 -9.76
N GLU A 105 27.54 29.51 -9.08
CA GLU A 105 26.29 28.81 -8.80
C GLU A 105 25.46 28.61 -10.08
N TRP A 106 25.50 29.57 -11.02
CA TRP A 106 24.87 29.42 -12.33
C TRP A 106 25.57 28.37 -13.18
N GLU A 107 26.91 28.35 -13.20
CA GLU A 107 27.69 27.33 -13.89
C GLU A 107 27.44 25.93 -13.31
N HIS A 108 27.31 25.83 -11.97
CA HIS A 108 26.96 24.58 -11.31
C HIS A 108 25.56 24.09 -11.70
N TYR A 109 24.57 24.99 -11.73
CA TYR A 109 23.22 24.66 -12.23
C TYR A 109 23.24 24.14 -13.67
N LEU A 110 23.99 24.79 -14.58
CA LEU A 110 24.15 24.32 -15.95
C LEU A 110 24.83 22.94 -16.02
N ALA A 111 25.80 22.66 -15.16
CA ALA A 111 26.43 21.35 -15.08
C ALA A 111 25.43 20.26 -14.65
N LEU A 112 24.60 20.51 -13.63
CA LEU A 112 23.54 19.60 -13.21
C LEU A 112 22.53 19.32 -14.34
N ARG A 113 22.06 20.37 -15.02
CA ARG A 113 21.11 20.25 -16.15
C ARG A 113 21.66 19.43 -17.32
N ARG A 114 22.96 19.47 -17.57
CA ARG A 114 23.60 18.63 -18.60
C ARG A 114 23.61 17.15 -18.20
N CYS A 115 23.76 16.84 -16.92
CA CYS A 115 23.70 15.47 -16.40
C CYS A 115 22.27 14.89 -16.50
N GLU A 116 21.25 15.71 -16.26
CA GLU A 116 19.84 15.30 -16.33
C GLU A 116 19.32 15.09 -17.77
N GLY A 117 19.98 15.68 -18.76
CA GLY A 117 19.62 15.57 -20.18
C GLY A 117 20.41 14.52 -20.97
N ALA A 118 21.30 13.77 -20.32
CA ALA A 118 21.99 12.64 -20.94
C ALA A 118 21.01 11.44 -21.06
N PRO A 119 20.99 10.73 -22.20
CA PRO A 119 20.07 9.63 -22.43
C PRO A 119 20.23 8.46 -21.45
#